data_AF-A0A9E2I0Y7-F1
#
_entry.id   AF-A0A9E2I0Y7-F1
#
_cell.length_a   1.000
_cell.length_b   1.000
_cell.length_c   1.000
_cell.angle_alpha   90.00
_cell.angle_beta   90.00
_cell.angle_gamma   90.00
#
_symmetry.space_group_name_H-M   'P 1'
#
loop_
_entity.id
_entity.type
_entity.pdbx_description
1 polymer ?
#
loop_
_entity_poly.entity_id
_entity_poly.type
_entity_poly.pdbx_seq_one_letter_code
_entity_poly.pdbx_strand_id
1 'polypeptide(L)'
;VITPHPKEFTTILKACKIADISVETLQSSRFHYVELFCRNYPNVTLLLKGANVIIGQNETYYINPHGTNSLAKGGSGDVLAGLVAALMAQGHSTLHSAVHGSLAHTEAAVRFEKNSYALTPNDLIEAITTL
;
A
#
# COMPACT_ATOMS: atom_id res chain seq x y z
N VAL A 1 6.62 -6.15 6.36
CA VAL A 1 5.90 -5.04 5.70
C VAL A 1 4.47 -5.05 6.21
N ILE A 2 3.86 -3.91 6.51
CA ILE A 2 2.43 -3.81 6.81
C ILE A 2 1.73 -2.98 5.73
N THR A 3 0.56 -3.41 5.28
CA THR A 3 -0.16 -2.83 4.13
C THR A 3 -1.57 -2.31 4.49
N PRO A 4 -1.74 -1.49 5.54
CA PRO A 4 -3.06 -1.10 6.02
C PRO A 4 -3.78 -0.14 5.06
N HIS A 5 -5.11 -0.23 5.01
CA HIS A 5 -5.97 0.84 4.53
C HIS A 5 -6.15 1.90 5.64
N PRO A 6 -6.68 3.10 5.36
CA PRO A 6 -6.73 4.18 6.36
C PRO A 6 -7.37 3.78 7.70
N LYS A 7 -8.52 3.07 7.68
CA LYS A 7 -9.16 2.58 8.91
C LYS A 7 -8.39 1.47 9.65
N GLU A 8 -7.65 0.60 8.96
CA GLU A 8 -6.72 -0.34 9.61
C GLU A 8 -5.58 0.44 10.27
N PHE A 9 -5.08 1.48 9.61
CA PHE A 9 -3.96 2.26 10.11
C PHE A 9 -4.31 3.08 11.35
N THR A 10 -5.49 3.71 11.42
CA THR A 10 -5.95 4.37 12.66
C THR A 10 -6.06 3.39 13.82
N THR A 11 -6.51 2.15 13.56
CA THR A 11 -6.58 1.08 14.56
C THR A 11 -5.18 0.69 15.05
N ILE A 12 -4.22 0.56 14.14
CA ILE A 12 -2.80 0.27 14.46
C ILE A 12 -2.20 1.41 15.29
N LEU A 13 -2.39 2.68 14.89
CA LEU A 13 -1.88 3.84 15.62
C LEU A 13 -2.38 3.87 17.07
N LYS A 14 -3.68 3.57 17.28
CA LYS A 14 -4.29 3.49 18.60
C LYS A 14 -3.74 2.33 19.42
N ALA A 15 -3.65 1.14 18.83
CA ALA A 15 -3.13 -0.06 19.49
C ALA A 15 -1.65 0.10 19.90
N CYS A 16 -0.86 0.75 19.06
CA CYS A 16 0.54 1.08 19.34
C CYS A 16 0.72 2.27 20.29
N LYS A 17 -0.36 2.91 20.77
CA LYS A 17 -0.33 4.13 21.60
C LYS A 17 0.43 5.30 20.96
N ILE A 18 0.43 5.36 19.63
CA ILE A 18 1.07 6.44 18.86
C ILE A 18 0.12 7.62 18.72
N ALA A 19 -1.14 7.36 18.34
CA ALA A 19 -2.16 8.36 18.15
C ALA A 19 -3.56 7.73 18.21
N ASP A 20 -4.54 8.41 18.80
CA ASP A 20 -5.96 8.04 18.77
C ASP A 20 -6.72 9.09 17.95
N ILE A 21 -6.90 8.80 16.66
CA ILE A 21 -7.40 9.77 15.66
C ILE A 21 -8.48 9.16 14.79
N SER A 22 -9.31 10.02 14.23
CA SER A 22 -10.30 9.62 13.22
C SER A 22 -9.65 9.39 11.85
N VAL A 23 -10.38 8.74 10.93
CA VAL A 23 -9.92 8.53 9.56
C VAL A 23 -9.81 9.88 8.81
N GLU A 24 -10.70 10.83 9.09
CA GLU A 24 -10.70 12.17 8.49
C GLU A 24 -9.43 12.94 8.88
N THR A 25 -9.03 12.83 10.15
CA THR A 25 -7.79 13.44 10.66
C THR A 25 -6.57 12.80 9.98
N LEU A 26 -6.55 11.47 9.87
CA LEU A 26 -5.51 10.75 9.15
C LEU A 26 -5.42 11.22 7.69
N GLN A 27 -6.55 11.33 6.98
CA GLN A 27 -6.58 11.70 5.56
C GLN A 27 -6.07 13.12 5.31
N SER A 28 -6.31 14.03 6.26
CA SER A 28 -5.82 15.42 6.21
C SER A 28 -4.31 15.54 6.45
N SER A 29 -3.67 14.52 7.04
CA SER A 29 -2.26 14.57 7.43
C SER A 29 -1.56 13.21 7.32
N ARG A 30 -1.79 12.50 6.21
CA ARG A 30 -1.33 11.12 6.01
C ARG A 30 0.18 10.96 6.18
N PHE A 31 0.95 11.86 5.57
CA PHE A 31 2.41 11.81 5.61
C PHE A 31 2.95 11.97 7.04
N HIS A 32 2.37 12.89 7.82
CA HIS A 32 2.73 13.09 9.23
C HIS A 32 2.56 11.81 10.06
N TYR A 33 1.44 11.12 9.92
CA TYR A 33 1.19 9.88 10.68
C TYR A 33 2.03 8.70 10.18
N VAL A 34 2.37 8.66 8.89
CA VAL A 34 3.34 7.68 8.35
C VAL A 34 4.73 7.93 8.96
N GLU A 35 5.22 9.18 8.93
CA GLU A 35 6.49 9.55 9.55
C GLU A 35 6.51 9.23 11.04
N LEU A 36 5.46 9.60 11.77
CA LEU A 36 5.33 9.30 13.20
C LEU A 36 5.41 7.79 13.47
N PHE A 37 4.74 6.98 12.65
CA PHE A 37 4.79 5.52 12.76
C PHE A 37 6.18 4.97 12.45
N CYS A 38 6.80 5.39 11.34
CA CYS A 38 8.13 4.93 10.91
C CYS A 38 9.21 5.30 11.93
N ARG A 39 9.11 6.45 12.60
CA ARG A 39 10.02 6.84 13.69
C ARG A 39 9.88 5.95 14.93
N ASN A 40 8.66 5.52 15.26
CA ASN A 40 8.43 4.60 16.39
C ASN A 40 8.85 3.17 16.05
N TYR A 41 8.81 2.79 14.77
CA TYR A 41 9.14 1.46 14.27
C TYR A 41 10.09 1.51 13.08
N PRO A 42 11.37 1.90 13.27
CA PRO A 42 12.30 2.18 12.17
C PRO A 42 12.59 0.96 11.27
N ASN A 43 12.45 -0.25 11.83
CA ASN A 43 12.68 -1.50 11.10
C ASN A 43 11.44 -2.01 10.34
N VAL A 44 10.28 -1.36 10.49
CA VAL A 44 9.03 -1.78 9.84
C VAL A 44 8.78 -0.92 8.59
N THR A 45 8.64 -1.58 7.44
CA THR A 45 8.11 -0.94 6.24
C THR A 45 6.58 -0.84 6.31
N LEU A 46 6.07 0.38 6.26
CA LEU A 46 4.65 0.71 6.15
C LEU A 46 4.31 1.05 4.70
N LEU A 47 3.27 0.42 4.14
CA LEU A 47 2.63 0.79 2.88
C LEU A 47 1.18 1.19 3.19
N LEU A 48 0.94 2.49 3.32
CA LEU A 48 -0.38 3.04 3.59
C LEU A 48 -1.20 3.16 2.29
N LYS A 49 -2.17 2.26 2.12
CA LYS A 49 -3.07 2.25 0.96
C LYS A 49 -3.92 3.53 0.90
N GLY A 50 -4.27 3.94 -0.31
CA GLY A 50 -5.08 5.14 -0.61
C GLY A 50 -4.89 5.53 -2.07
N ALA A 51 -5.51 6.64 -2.51
CA ALA A 51 -5.35 7.14 -3.89
C ALA A 51 -3.87 7.39 -4.23
N ASN A 52 -3.15 8.07 -3.34
CA ASN A 52 -1.70 8.12 -3.34
C ASN A 52 -1.19 7.15 -2.28
N VAL A 53 -0.51 6.08 -2.67
CA VAL A 53 0.06 5.13 -1.70
C VAL A 53 1.33 5.74 -1.12
N ILE A 54 1.45 5.76 0.20
CA ILE A 54 2.64 6.25 0.90
C ILE A 54 3.38 5.06 1.47
N ILE A 55 4.67 4.96 1.16
CA ILE A 55 5.54 3.87 1.61
C ILE A 55 6.66 4.49 2.45
N GLY A 56 6.86 3.99 3.66
CA GLY A 56 7.86 4.52 4.57
C GLY A 56 8.61 3.42 5.32
N GLN A 57 9.90 3.62 5.54
CA GLN A 57 10.71 2.86 6.49
C GLN A 57 11.82 3.78 7.01
N ASN A 58 11.96 3.86 8.34
CA ASN A 58 12.89 4.77 9.00
C ASN A 58 12.68 6.23 8.48
N GLU A 59 13.71 6.85 7.88
CA GLU A 59 13.65 8.21 7.32
C GLU A 59 13.45 8.23 5.79
N THR A 60 13.22 7.07 5.17
CA THR A 60 13.01 6.96 3.72
C THR A 60 11.53 6.83 3.40
N TYR A 61 11.05 7.67 2.49
CA TYR A 61 9.65 7.72 2.09
C TYR A 61 9.51 7.76 0.57
N TYR A 62 8.50 7.06 0.06
CA TYR A 62 8.09 7.07 -1.34
C TYR A 62 6.59 7.32 -1.44
N ILE A 63 6.18 7.94 -2.54
CA ILE A 63 4.77 8.11 -2.88
C ILE A 63 4.56 7.48 -4.25
N ASN A 64 3.61 6.55 -4.35
CA ASN A 64 3.11 6.07 -5.63
C ASN A 64 1.81 6.84 -5.96
N PRO A 65 1.84 7.78 -6.93
CA PRO A 65 0.67 8.58 -7.31
C PRO A 65 -0.24 7.88 -8.34
N HIS A 66 0.09 6.67 -8.77
CA HIS A 66 -0.61 5.95 -9.84
C HIS A 66 -1.80 5.12 -9.34
N GLY A 67 -2.28 5.34 -8.11
CA GLY A 67 -3.45 4.65 -7.60
C GLY A 67 -4.72 5.04 -8.38
N THR A 68 -5.53 4.04 -8.74
CA THR A 68 -6.78 4.22 -9.49
C THR A 68 -7.99 3.69 -8.73
N ASN A 69 -9.17 4.23 -9.01
CA ASN A 69 -10.43 3.74 -8.43
C ASN A 69 -10.76 2.30 -8.87
N SER A 70 -10.18 1.81 -9.97
CA SER A 70 -10.29 0.41 -10.39
C SER A 70 -9.81 -0.55 -9.30
N LEU A 71 -8.85 -0.13 -8.48
CA LEU A 71 -8.31 -0.91 -7.37
C LEU A 71 -9.19 -0.93 -6.12
N ALA A 72 -10.27 -0.12 -6.07
CA ALA A 72 -11.20 -0.07 -4.94
C ALA A 72 -12.19 -1.25 -4.96
N LYS A 73 -11.64 -2.47 -4.96
CA LYS A 73 -12.38 -3.74 -5.01
C LYS A 73 -11.91 -4.66 -3.89
N GLY A 74 -12.83 -5.45 -3.33
CA GLY A 74 -12.46 -6.52 -2.42
C GLY A 74 -11.49 -7.48 -3.10
N GLY A 75 -10.40 -7.84 -2.43
CA GLY A 75 -9.38 -8.75 -2.95
C GLY A 75 -8.18 -8.08 -3.63
N SER A 76 -8.26 -6.82 -4.09
CA SER A 76 -7.08 -6.15 -4.71
C SER A 76 -5.93 -6.01 -3.71
N GLY A 77 -6.25 -5.70 -2.45
CA GLY A 77 -5.28 -5.64 -1.35
C GLY A 77 -4.58 -6.98 -1.07
N ASP A 78 -5.25 -8.10 -1.32
CA ASP A 78 -4.67 -9.44 -1.12
C ASP A 78 -3.67 -9.77 -2.23
N VAL A 79 -3.96 -9.35 -3.47
CA VAL A 79 -3.01 -9.43 -4.60
C VAL A 79 -1.76 -8.61 -4.30
N LEU A 80 -1.93 -7.37 -3.81
CA LEU A 80 -0.81 -6.53 -3.39
C LEU A 80 0.02 -7.20 -2.27
N ALA A 81 -0.63 -7.78 -1.27
CA ALA A 81 0.08 -8.47 -0.18
C ALA A 81 0.89 -9.67 -0.72
N GLY A 82 0.29 -10.46 -1.63
CA GLY A 82 0.97 -11.57 -2.30
C GLY A 82 2.18 -11.13 -3.12
N LEU A 83 2.05 -10.04 -3.90
CA LEU A 83 3.14 -9.43 -4.66
C LEU A 83 4.31 -9.03 -3.78
N VAL A 84 4.04 -8.30 -2.70
CA VAL A 84 5.07 -7.83 -1.76
C VAL A 84 5.75 -9.03 -1.10
N ALA A 85 4.99 -10.04 -0.67
CA ALA A 85 5.55 -11.25 -0.08
C ALA A 85 6.41 -12.05 -1.08
N ALA A 86 5.98 -12.16 -2.34
CA ALA A 86 6.73 -12.85 -3.39
C ALA A 86 8.08 -12.16 -3.69
N LEU A 87 8.11 -10.83 -3.72
CA LEU A 87 9.36 -10.07 -3.89
C LEU A 87 10.30 -10.24 -2.69
N MET A 88 9.75 -10.23 -1.47
CA MET A 88 10.54 -10.51 -0.27
C MET A 88 11.13 -11.94 -0.29
N ALA A 89 10.36 -12.93 -0.72
CA ALA A 89 10.81 -14.31 -0.85
C ALA A 89 11.94 -14.47 -1.90
N GLN A 90 12.00 -13.58 -2.89
CA GLN A 90 13.07 -13.51 -3.87
C GLN A 90 14.33 -12.78 -3.37
N GLY A 91 14.35 -12.31 -2.12
CA GLY A 91 15.52 -11.67 -1.50
C GLY A 91 15.55 -10.15 -1.59
N HIS A 92 14.49 -9.49 -2.08
CA HIS A 92 14.41 -8.04 -2.04
C HIS A 92 14.22 -7.53 -0.60
N SER A 93 14.76 -6.33 -0.31
CA SER A 93 14.50 -5.67 0.97
C SER A 93 13.01 -5.39 1.17
N THR A 94 12.56 -5.23 2.42
CA THR A 94 11.16 -4.95 2.72
C THR A 94 10.67 -3.65 2.07
N LEU A 95 11.52 -2.64 2.02
CA LEU A 95 11.22 -1.36 1.39
C LEU A 95 11.12 -1.48 -0.14
N HIS A 96 12.10 -2.12 -0.79
CA HIS A 96 12.04 -2.33 -2.24
C HIS A 96 10.86 -3.22 -2.64
N SER A 97 10.58 -4.26 -1.86
CA SER A 97 9.41 -5.13 -2.10
C SER A 97 8.10 -4.35 -2.04
N ALA A 98 7.94 -3.46 -1.06
CA ALA A 98 6.77 -2.60 -0.95
C ALA A 98 6.66 -1.61 -2.12
N VAL A 99 7.77 -0.98 -2.53
CA VAL A 99 7.80 -0.03 -3.64
C VAL A 99 7.47 -0.72 -4.97
N HIS A 100 8.19 -1.78 -5.31
CA HIS A 100 7.97 -2.50 -6.57
C HIS A 100 6.61 -3.20 -6.60
N GLY A 101 6.18 -3.80 -5.49
CA GLY A 101 4.86 -4.41 -5.38
C GLY A 101 3.74 -3.38 -5.58
N SER A 102 3.87 -2.19 -4.99
CA SER A 102 2.92 -1.09 -5.18
C SER A 102 2.88 -0.62 -6.64
N LEU A 103 4.04 -0.43 -7.28
CA LEU A 103 4.14 0.02 -8.67
C LEU A 103 3.58 -1.01 -9.64
N ALA A 104 3.98 -2.28 -9.52
CA ALA A 104 3.48 -3.36 -10.35
C ALA A 104 1.96 -3.51 -10.23
N HIS A 105 1.43 -3.42 -9.01
CA HIS A 105 -0.01 -3.47 -8.75
C HIS A 105 -0.78 -2.31 -9.41
N THR A 106 -0.25 -1.08 -9.37
CA THR A 106 -0.88 0.06 -10.06
C THR A 106 -0.74 -0.04 -11.57
N GLU A 107 0.41 -0.47 -12.08
CA GLU A 107 0.65 -0.63 -13.52
C GLU A 107 -0.27 -1.70 -14.11
N ALA A 108 -0.45 -2.83 -13.43
CA ALA A 108 -1.40 -3.87 -13.81
C ALA A 108 -2.84 -3.33 -13.93
N ALA A 109 -3.25 -2.45 -13.00
CA ALA A 109 -4.56 -1.82 -13.05
C ALA A 109 -4.70 -0.80 -14.20
N VAL A 110 -3.62 -0.10 -14.57
CA VAL A 110 -3.60 0.85 -15.70
C VAL A 110 -3.74 0.13 -17.03
N ARG A 111 -3.16 -1.06 -17.17
CA ARG A 111 -3.27 -1.90 -18.38
C ARG A 111 -4.65 -2.54 -18.56
N PHE A 112 -5.58 -2.37 -17.63
CA PHE A 112 -6.93 -2.89 -17.77
C PHE A 112 -7.77 -2.01 -18.71
N GLU A 113 -8.06 -2.53 -19.90
CA GLU A 113 -8.70 -1.77 -20.99
C GLU A 113 -10.23 -1.65 -20.87
N LYS A 114 -10.85 -2.41 -19.95
CA LYS A 114 -12.30 -2.36 -19.73
C LYS A 114 -12.66 -1.26 -18.72
N ASN A 115 -13.95 -1.06 -18.50
CA ASN A 115 -14.45 -0.09 -17.53
C ASN A 115 -13.86 -0.33 -16.13
N SER A 116 -13.40 0.73 -15.45
CA SER A 116 -12.73 0.65 -14.15
C SER A 116 -13.52 -0.10 -13.07
N TYR A 117 -14.85 -0.08 -13.13
CA TYR A 117 -15.70 -0.81 -12.20
C TYR A 117 -15.72 -2.34 -12.41
N ALA A 118 -15.16 -2.85 -13.50
CA ALA A 118 -15.18 -4.26 -13.88
C ALA A 118 -13.89 -5.01 -13.50
N LEU A 119 -12.84 -4.31 -13.06
CA LEU A 119 -11.58 -4.94 -12.66
C LEU A 119 -11.81 -5.91 -11.49
N THR A 120 -11.25 -7.13 -11.61
CA THR A 120 -11.25 -8.15 -10.57
C THR A 120 -9.82 -8.46 -10.08
N PRO A 121 -9.67 -9.12 -8.91
CA PRO A 121 -8.37 -9.60 -8.46
C PRO A 121 -7.68 -10.56 -9.46
N ASN A 122 -8.45 -11.40 -10.17
CA ASN A 122 -7.90 -12.29 -11.19
C ASN A 122 -7.34 -11.52 -12.39
N ASP A 123 -8.02 -10.48 -12.85
CA ASP A 123 -7.51 -9.63 -13.93
C ASP A 123 -6.18 -8.99 -13.53
N LEU A 124 -6.04 -8.56 -12.27
CA LEU A 124 -4.77 -8.04 -11.74
C LEU A 124 -3.66 -9.09 -11.77
N ILE A 125 -3.95 -10.31 -11.31
CA ILE A 125 -2.98 -11.41 -11.30
C ILE A 125 -2.51 -11.71 -12.73
N GLU A 126 -3.44 -11.81 -13.68
CA GLU A 126 -3.10 -12.04 -15.10
C GLU A 126 -2.24 -10.91 -15.66
N ALA A 127 -2.65 -9.65 -15.46
CA ALA A 127 -1.89 -8.50 -15.95
C ALA A 127 -0.47 -8.44 -15.38
N ILE A 128 -0.27 -8.77 -14.10
CA ILE A 128 1.04 -8.83 -13.44
C ILE A 128 2.01 -9.76 -14.17
N THR A 129 1.54 -10.88 -14.73
CA THR A 129 2.42 -11.84 -15.42
C THR A 129 3.02 -11.31 -16.73
N THR A 130 2.52 -10.17 -17.20
CA THR A 130 2.94 -9.53 -18.47
C THR A 130 3.67 -8.19 -18.27
N LEU A 131 3.99 -7.86 -17.02
CA LEU A 131 4.70 -6.61 -16.67
C LEU A 131 6.18 -6.66 -17.05
#